data_AF-A0AAW9AEF2-F1
#
_entry.id   AF-A0AAW9AEF2-F1
#
_cell.length_a   1.000
_cell.length_b   1.000
_cell.length_c   1.000
_cell.angle_alpha   90.00
_cell.angle_beta   90.00
_cell.angle_gamma   90.00
#
_symmetry.space_group_name_H-M   'P 1'
#
loop_
_entity.id
_entity.type
_entity.pdbx_description
1 polymer ?
#
loop_
_entity_poly.entity_id
_entity_poly.type
_entity_poly.pdbx_seq_one_letter_code
_entity_poly.pdbx_strand_id
1 'polypeptide(L)'
;MRNIYRLLILLAVFIVGIGAAVAWHTWPQVQFAQRGMIWSWHWGYFEPFANGIQQTRTQDTKQLLLRRVYLHDAIVVFVSTTMDNKFEVDVVKEQTCEPKTTTWASVSVNHQRVRHVPMVCDAFGQGYFYRYIGKHLESIEVGVGDSFVTEAFLDWPLSELKADQFKQKNAKFFEERGENVEHQWLRD
;
A
#
# COMPACT_ATOMS: atom_id res chain seq x y z
N MET A 1 -2.13 -43.23 -24.74
CA MET A 1 -1.06 -42.20 -24.86
C MET A 1 -1.51 -40.91 -25.54
N ARG A 2 -2.10 -40.93 -26.76
CA ARG A 2 -2.56 -39.70 -27.46
C ARG A 2 -3.51 -38.79 -26.65
N ASN A 3 -4.44 -39.37 -25.90
CA ASN A 3 -5.39 -38.59 -25.07
C ASN A 3 -4.70 -37.94 -23.86
N ILE A 4 -3.64 -38.57 -23.32
CA ILE A 4 -2.87 -38.02 -22.20
C ILE A 4 -2.08 -36.79 -22.67
N TYR A 5 -1.42 -36.87 -23.83
CA TYR A 5 -0.72 -35.70 -24.41
C TYR A 5 -1.68 -34.53 -24.70
N ARG A 6 -2.89 -34.80 -25.21
CA ARG A 6 -3.91 -33.75 -25.40
C ARG A 6 -4.33 -33.10 -24.09
N LEU A 7 -4.54 -33.90 -23.03
CA LEU A 7 -4.86 -33.38 -21.70
C LEU A 7 -3.71 -32.55 -21.12
N LEU A 8 -2.46 -32.98 -21.28
CA LEU A 8 -1.29 -32.22 -20.84
C LEU A 8 -1.14 -30.90 -21.59
N ILE A 9 -1.38 -30.88 -22.91
CA ILE A 9 -1.36 -29.65 -23.70
C ILE A 9 -2.48 -28.70 -23.25
N LEU A 10 -3.70 -29.20 -23.07
CA LEU A 10 -4.83 -28.39 -22.59
C LEU A 10 -4.55 -27.81 -21.19
N LEU A 11 -3.98 -28.60 -20.29
CA LEU A 11 -3.57 -28.15 -18.96
C LEU A 11 -2.49 -27.07 -19.05
N ALA A 12 -1.48 -27.24 -19.90
CA ALA A 12 -0.43 -26.24 -20.10
C ALA A 12 -1.00 -24.92 -20.63
N VAL A 13 -1.88 -24.98 -21.64
CA VAL A 13 -2.57 -23.79 -22.18
C VAL A 13 -3.42 -23.11 -21.10
N PHE A 14 -4.11 -23.88 -20.27
CA PHE A 14 -4.92 -23.35 -19.17
C PHE A 14 -4.05 -22.63 -18.12
N ILE A 15 -2.94 -23.24 -17.69
CA ILE A 15 -2.01 -22.64 -16.73
C ILE A 15 -1.40 -21.35 -17.29
N VAL A 16 -0.97 -21.36 -18.55
CA VAL A 16 -0.43 -20.16 -19.22
C VAL A 16 -1.51 -19.07 -19.33
N GLY A 17 -2.75 -19.44 -19.67
CA GLY A 17 -3.87 -18.51 -19.73
C GLY A 17 -4.16 -17.84 -18.39
N ILE A 18 -4.16 -18.61 -17.29
CA ILE A 18 -4.30 -18.06 -15.94
C ILE A 18 -3.13 -17.14 -15.61
N GLY A 19 -1.89 -17.58 -15.85
CA GLY A 19 -0.70 -16.77 -15.58
C GLY A 19 -0.72 -15.42 -16.30
N ALA A 20 -1.13 -15.42 -17.57
CA ALA A 20 -1.29 -14.20 -18.36
C ALA A 20 -2.40 -13.29 -17.80
N ALA A 21 -3.54 -13.85 -17.41
CA ALA A 21 -4.63 -13.08 -16.80
C ALA A 21 -4.22 -12.45 -15.47
N VAL A 22 -3.54 -13.20 -14.60
CA VAL A 22 -3.00 -12.67 -13.34
C VAL A 22 -1.99 -11.55 -13.60
N ALA A 23 -1.07 -11.75 -14.53
CA ALA A 23 -0.09 -10.72 -14.89
C ALA A 23 -0.77 -9.44 -15.41
N TRP A 24 -1.81 -9.58 -16.24
CA TRP A 24 -2.57 -8.46 -16.78
C TRP A 24 -3.24 -7.61 -15.70
N HIS A 25 -3.78 -8.25 -14.65
CA HIS A 25 -4.41 -7.55 -13.53
C HIS A 25 -3.42 -6.97 -12.52
N THR A 26 -2.30 -7.64 -12.29
CA THR A 26 -1.37 -7.31 -11.19
C THR A 26 -0.24 -6.39 -11.61
N TRP A 27 0.25 -6.50 -12.84
CA TRP A 27 1.37 -5.70 -13.32
C TRP A 27 1.09 -4.19 -13.28
N PRO A 28 -0.05 -3.68 -13.76
CA PRO A 28 -0.34 -2.24 -13.72
C PRO A 28 -0.42 -1.70 -12.29
N GLN A 29 -0.94 -2.49 -11.34
CA GLN A 29 -1.04 -2.09 -9.94
C GLN A 29 0.35 -1.90 -9.30
N VAL A 30 1.34 -2.72 -9.67
CA VAL A 30 2.72 -2.58 -9.15
C VAL A 30 3.43 -1.37 -9.77
N GLN A 31 3.15 -1.07 -11.04
CA GLN A 31 3.75 0.06 -11.75
C GLN A 31 3.10 1.41 -11.43
N PHE A 32 1.92 1.42 -10.82
CA PHE A 32 1.21 2.65 -10.48
C PHE A 32 1.85 3.38 -9.29
N ALA A 33 1.93 4.71 -9.37
CA ALA A 33 2.40 5.62 -8.31
C ALA A 33 3.63 5.08 -7.54
N GLN A 34 4.67 4.61 -8.26
CA GLN A 34 5.83 3.97 -7.65
C GLN A 34 6.61 4.88 -6.71
N ARG A 35 6.62 6.20 -6.99
CA ARG A 35 7.31 7.22 -6.18
C ARG A 35 8.79 6.85 -5.91
N GLY A 36 9.46 6.28 -6.92
CA GLY A 36 10.85 5.85 -6.83
C GLY A 36 11.09 4.58 -5.99
N MET A 37 10.04 3.90 -5.52
CA MET A 37 10.15 2.67 -4.73
C MET A 37 9.89 1.43 -5.59
N ILE A 38 10.52 0.32 -5.20
CA ILE A 38 10.30 -0.99 -5.81
C ILE A 38 9.24 -1.72 -4.99
N TRP A 39 8.06 -1.88 -5.56
CA TRP A 39 6.92 -2.51 -4.90
C TRP A 39 6.87 -4.00 -5.21
N SER A 40 6.58 -4.79 -4.19
CA SER A 40 6.32 -6.22 -4.30
C SER A 40 4.99 -6.58 -3.65
N TRP A 41 4.40 -7.69 -4.08
CA TRP A 41 3.17 -8.18 -3.47
C TRP A 41 3.46 -8.72 -2.07
N HIS A 42 2.56 -8.45 -1.14
CA HIS A 42 2.56 -9.13 0.14
C HIS A 42 1.87 -10.48 -0.02
N TRP A 43 2.61 -11.59 0.01
CA TRP A 43 2.09 -12.92 -0.32
C TRP A 43 0.87 -13.36 0.50
N GLY A 44 0.83 -13.02 1.79
CA GLY A 44 -0.32 -13.33 2.66
C GLY A 44 -1.60 -12.56 2.35
N TYR A 45 -1.50 -11.46 1.59
CA TYR A 45 -2.60 -10.54 1.24
C TYR A 45 -2.63 -10.28 -0.28
N PHE A 46 -2.12 -11.25 -1.05
CA PHE A 46 -2.09 -11.17 -2.50
C PHE A 46 -3.44 -11.61 -3.06
N GLU A 47 -4.06 -10.73 -3.85
CA GLU A 47 -5.33 -10.99 -4.51
C GLU A 47 -5.13 -10.88 -6.03
N PRO A 48 -5.06 -12.00 -6.77
CA PRO A 48 -4.70 -11.99 -8.19
C PRO A 48 -5.71 -11.31 -9.10
N PHE A 49 -6.96 -11.16 -8.64
CA PHE A 49 -8.08 -10.60 -9.42
C PHE A 49 -8.76 -9.41 -8.73
N ALA A 50 -8.17 -8.92 -7.65
CA ALA A 50 -8.67 -7.78 -6.89
C ALA A 50 -7.49 -6.90 -6.43
N ASN A 51 -7.74 -5.98 -5.50
CA ASN A 51 -6.73 -5.02 -5.03
C ASN A 51 -6.04 -5.59 -3.79
N GLY A 52 -4.99 -6.40 -4.00
CA GLY A 52 -4.19 -6.94 -2.90
C GLY A 52 -3.33 -5.88 -2.19
N ILE A 53 -2.67 -6.29 -1.12
CA ILE A 53 -1.68 -5.46 -0.42
C ILE A 53 -0.31 -5.64 -1.07
N GLN A 54 0.35 -4.50 -1.30
CA GLN A 54 1.73 -4.42 -1.73
C GLN A 54 2.58 -3.88 -0.59
N GLN A 55 3.85 -4.21 -0.60
CA GLN A 55 4.82 -3.78 0.39
C GLN A 55 6.09 -3.27 -0.28
N THR A 56 6.77 -2.37 0.42
CA THR A 56 8.12 -1.92 0.07
C THR A 56 8.84 -1.44 1.33
N ARG A 57 10.11 -1.11 1.19
CA ARG A 57 10.86 -0.36 2.19
C ARG A 57 11.26 0.98 1.62
N THR A 58 11.08 2.04 2.40
CA THR A 58 11.55 3.37 2.03
C THR A 58 13.06 3.35 1.77
N GLN A 59 13.53 4.17 0.83
CA GLN A 59 14.94 4.12 0.42
C GLN A 59 15.88 4.62 1.51
N ASP A 60 15.47 5.66 2.22
CA ASP A 60 16.20 6.41 3.25
C ASP A 60 16.15 5.70 4.61
N THR A 61 14.94 5.49 5.13
CA THR A 61 14.69 5.04 6.50
C THR A 61 14.50 3.53 6.61
N LYS A 62 14.41 2.82 5.48
CA LYS A 62 14.14 1.37 5.39
C LYS A 62 12.86 0.93 6.11
N GLN A 63 11.97 1.89 6.36
CA GLN A 63 10.70 1.67 7.00
C GLN A 63 9.80 0.80 6.12
N LEU A 64 9.17 -0.22 6.70
CA LEU A 64 8.15 -0.99 6.02
C LEU A 64 6.94 -0.09 5.68
N LEU A 65 6.56 -0.09 4.42
CA LEU A 65 5.43 0.66 3.90
C LEU A 65 4.50 -0.31 3.17
N LEU A 66 3.22 -0.27 3.51
CA LEU A 66 2.18 -1.02 2.83
C LEU A 66 1.38 -0.10 1.93
N ARG A 67 0.84 -0.63 0.83
CA ARG A 67 -0.14 0.10 0.02
C ARG A 67 -1.19 -0.81 -0.61
N ARG A 68 -2.32 -0.21 -0.98
CA ARG A 68 -3.33 -0.76 -1.87
C ARG A 68 -3.62 0.26 -2.98
N VAL A 69 -3.77 -0.23 -4.21
CA VAL A 69 -3.91 0.60 -5.40
C VAL A 69 -5.29 0.41 -6.03
N TYR A 70 -5.98 1.51 -6.28
CA TYR A 70 -7.26 1.57 -6.99
C TYR A 70 -7.05 2.23 -8.35
N LEU A 71 -6.74 1.41 -9.36
CA LEU A 71 -6.42 1.91 -10.70
C LEU A 71 -7.56 2.70 -11.34
N HIS A 72 -8.81 2.24 -11.17
CA HIS A 72 -9.98 2.89 -11.75
C HIS A 72 -10.17 4.30 -11.19
N ASP A 73 -9.99 4.45 -9.88
CA ASP A 73 -10.12 5.71 -9.17
C ASP A 73 -8.84 6.54 -9.18
N ALA A 74 -7.72 6.05 -9.73
CA ALA A 74 -6.41 6.65 -9.60
C ALA A 74 -6.06 7.02 -8.15
N ILE A 75 -6.48 6.19 -7.19
CA ILE A 75 -6.22 6.40 -5.76
C ILE A 75 -5.27 5.33 -5.23
N VAL A 76 -4.37 5.72 -4.33
CA VAL A 76 -3.51 4.82 -3.58
C VAL A 76 -3.65 5.12 -2.10
N VAL A 77 -3.83 4.07 -1.30
CA VAL A 77 -3.80 4.15 0.15
C VAL A 77 -2.48 3.57 0.62
N PHE A 78 -1.67 4.36 1.30
CA PHE A 78 -0.43 3.94 1.94
C PHE A 78 -0.65 3.84 3.44
N VAL A 79 -0.02 2.85 4.08
CA VAL A 79 -0.06 2.67 5.53
C VAL A 79 1.34 2.41 6.05
N SER A 80 1.73 3.19 7.05
CA SER A 80 3.00 3.10 7.75
C SER A 80 2.85 3.39 9.24
N THR A 81 3.98 3.55 9.92
CA THR A 81 4.06 3.90 11.34
C THR A 81 4.79 5.21 11.54
N THR A 82 4.30 6.03 12.46
CA THR A 82 5.07 7.19 12.94
C THR A 82 6.11 6.74 13.95
N MET A 83 7.07 7.63 14.22
CA MET A 83 8.05 7.46 15.29
C MET A 83 7.41 7.22 16.65
N ASP A 84 6.25 7.81 16.95
CA ASP A 84 5.57 7.59 18.23
C ASP A 84 4.73 6.31 18.26
N ASN A 85 4.98 5.39 17.33
CA ASN A 85 4.24 4.16 17.19
C ASN A 85 2.71 4.40 17.03
N LYS A 86 2.33 5.42 16.26
CA LYS A 86 0.96 5.60 15.74
C LYS A 86 0.93 5.13 14.28
N PHE A 87 -0.23 4.72 13.78
CA PHE A 87 -0.39 4.48 12.35
C PHE A 87 -0.47 5.80 11.60
N GLU A 88 0.14 5.84 10.42
CA GLU A 88 0.04 6.93 9.45
C GLU A 88 -0.59 6.34 8.19
N VAL A 89 -1.66 6.99 7.72
CA VAL A 89 -2.37 6.63 6.49
C VAL A 89 -2.31 7.81 5.55
N ASP A 90 -1.72 7.59 4.39
CA ASP A 90 -1.71 8.57 3.31
C ASP A 90 -2.62 8.09 2.19
N VAL A 91 -3.65 8.87 1.88
CA VAL A 91 -4.50 8.65 0.72
C VAL A 91 -4.09 9.63 -0.35
N VAL A 92 -3.67 9.09 -1.49
CA VAL A 92 -3.15 9.86 -2.62
C VAL A 92 -4.09 9.69 -3.80
N LYS A 93 -4.58 10.80 -4.35
CA LYS A 93 -5.22 10.87 -5.66
C LYS A 93 -4.16 11.26 -6.67
N GLU A 94 -3.74 10.31 -7.49
CA GLU A 94 -2.71 10.52 -8.50
C GLU A 94 -3.30 11.31 -9.67
N GLN A 95 -2.84 12.54 -9.83
CA GLN A 95 -3.30 13.48 -10.84
C GLN A 95 -2.29 14.62 -10.93
N THR A 96 -1.93 15.02 -12.14
CA THR A 96 -1.08 16.20 -12.33
C THR A 96 -1.74 17.43 -11.72
N CYS A 97 -1.02 18.11 -10.84
CA CYS A 97 -1.51 19.27 -10.12
C CYS A 97 -0.42 20.32 -9.95
N GLU A 98 -0.82 21.57 -9.72
CA GLU A 98 0.12 22.64 -9.41
C GLU A 98 0.57 22.52 -7.94
N PRO A 99 1.87 22.53 -7.63
CA PRO A 99 2.36 22.37 -6.26
C PRO A 99 1.68 23.34 -5.29
N LYS A 100 1.31 22.86 -4.08
CA LYS A 100 0.61 23.61 -3.02
C LYS A 100 -0.83 24.03 -3.33
N THR A 101 -1.37 23.69 -4.49
CA THR A 101 -2.83 23.79 -4.70
C THR A 101 -3.56 22.77 -3.85
N THR A 102 -4.84 23.02 -3.62
CA THR A 102 -5.68 22.15 -2.79
C THR A 102 -6.92 21.72 -3.53
N THR A 103 -7.35 20.49 -3.28
CA THR A 103 -8.67 19.97 -3.67
C THR A 103 -9.40 19.50 -2.43
N TRP A 104 -10.71 19.32 -2.51
CA TRP A 104 -11.53 18.91 -1.37
C TRP A 104 -11.81 17.41 -1.41
N ALA A 105 -11.67 16.76 -0.26
CA ALA A 105 -12.04 15.38 -0.05
C ALA A 105 -13.06 15.25 1.09
N SER A 106 -13.94 14.26 0.97
CA SER A 106 -14.82 13.83 2.04
C SER A 106 -14.20 12.61 2.71
N VAL A 107 -13.84 12.74 3.98
CA VAL A 107 -13.14 11.67 4.71
C VAL A 107 -13.89 11.27 5.97
N SER A 108 -14.08 9.97 6.15
CA SER A 108 -14.51 9.35 7.41
C SER A 108 -13.42 8.36 7.85
N VAL A 109 -13.04 8.41 9.13
CA VAL A 109 -12.02 7.52 9.70
C VAL A 109 -12.61 6.85 10.93
N ASN A 110 -12.45 5.53 11.06
CA ASN A 110 -12.96 4.72 12.17
C ASN A 110 -14.45 5.00 12.44
N HIS A 111 -15.25 5.02 11.37
CA HIS A 111 -16.70 5.27 11.41
C HIS A 111 -17.10 6.61 12.05
N GLN A 112 -16.19 7.58 12.14
CA GLN A 112 -16.52 8.93 12.59
C GLN A 112 -17.30 9.69 11.51
N ARG A 113 -18.00 10.76 11.93
CA ARG A 113 -18.71 11.63 10.98
C ARG A 113 -17.76 12.11 9.88
N VAL A 114 -18.21 11.98 8.63
CA VAL A 114 -17.54 12.49 7.43
C VAL A 114 -17.18 13.96 7.62
N ARG A 115 -15.94 14.31 7.29
CA ARG A 115 -15.42 15.68 7.31
C ARG A 115 -14.95 16.06 5.91
N HIS A 116 -15.22 17.30 5.52
CA HIS A 116 -14.59 17.87 4.33
C HIS A 116 -13.21 18.40 4.71
N VAL A 117 -12.19 17.86 4.08
CA VAL A 117 -10.79 18.15 4.37
C VAL A 117 -10.07 18.53 3.07
N PRO A 118 -9.12 19.48 3.11
CA PRO A 118 -8.31 19.78 1.95
C PRO A 118 -7.26 18.67 1.77
N MET A 119 -7.14 18.17 0.54
CA MET A 119 -5.96 17.45 0.08
C MET A 119 -5.01 18.45 -0.56
N VAL A 120 -3.71 18.32 -0.27
CA VAL A 120 -2.69 19.25 -0.78
C VAL A 120 -1.93 18.56 -1.91
N CYS A 121 -1.69 19.28 -3.00
CA CYS A 121 -0.84 18.81 -4.09
C CYS A 121 0.61 18.70 -3.61
N ASP A 122 1.27 17.58 -3.90
CA ASP A 122 2.66 17.37 -3.54
C ASP A 122 3.61 18.36 -4.25
N ALA A 123 4.83 18.47 -3.74
CA ALA A 123 5.82 19.41 -4.25
C ALA A 123 6.26 19.11 -5.70
N PHE A 124 6.04 17.87 -6.16
CA PHE A 124 6.41 17.40 -7.49
C PHE A 124 5.26 17.49 -8.49
N GLY A 125 4.06 17.91 -8.05
CA GLY A 125 2.88 18.03 -8.89
C GLY A 125 2.29 16.69 -9.35
N GLN A 126 2.54 15.60 -8.62
CA GLN A 126 2.18 14.24 -9.04
C GLN A 126 0.82 13.78 -8.50
N GLY A 127 0.37 14.33 -7.38
CA GLY A 127 -0.94 14.01 -6.83
C GLY A 127 -1.31 14.85 -5.62
N TYR A 128 -2.58 14.76 -5.27
CA TYR A 128 -3.12 15.32 -4.04
C TYR A 128 -3.07 14.26 -2.94
N PHE A 129 -2.62 14.64 -1.74
CA PHE A 129 -2.58 13.71 -0.62
C PHE A 129 -3.36 14.23 0.60
N TYR A 130 -3.95 13.28 1.32
CA TYR A 130 -4.53 13.45 2.64
C TYR A 130 -3.81 12.51 3.61
N ARG A 131 -3.45 13.02 4.79
CA ARG A 131 -2.79 12.26 5.84
C ARG A 131 -3.65 12.17 7.08
N TYR A 132 -3.82 10.94 7.58
CA TYR A 132 -4.37 10.67 8.90
C TYR A 132 -3.30 10.02 9.79
N ILE A 133 -3.22 10.45 11.04
CA ILE A 133 -2.33 9.86 12.05
C ILE A 133 -3.15 9.50 13.28
N GLY A 134 -3.10 8.24 13.70
CA GLY A 134 -3.91 7.74 14.80
C GLY A 134 -3.30 6.54 15.52
N LYS A 135 -3.62 6.35 16.80
CA LYS A 135 -3.20 5.16 17.55
C LYS A 135 -3.94 3.89 17.08
N HIS A 136 -5.19 4.06 16.68
CA HIS A 136 -6.08 3.00 16.21
C HIS A 136 -6.53 3.32 14.79
N LEU A 137 -6.58 2.27 13.98
CA LEU A 137 -6.93 2.33 12.59
C LEU A 137 -7.81 1.12 12.27
N GLU A 138 -9.09 1.39 12.03
CA GLU A 138 -10.13 0.38 11.80
C GLU A 138 -10.67 0.49 10.38
N SER A 139 -11.02 1.70 9.96
CA SER A 139 -11.53 1.96 8.62
C SER A 139 -11.19 3.37 8.14
N ILE A 140 -11.12 3.55 6.82
CA ILE A 140 -11.12 4.86 6.19
C ILE A 140 -12.00 4.84 4.94
N GLU A 141 -12.80 5.90 4.79
CA GLU A 141 -13.61 6.17 3.61
C GLU A 141 -13.16 7.52 3.06
N VAL A 142 -12.81 7.58 1.77
CA VAL A 142 -12.36 8.81 1.12
C VAL A 142 -13.07 8.98 -0.22
N GLY A 143 -13.78 10.11 -0.36
CA GLY A 143 -14.35 10.57 -1.62
C GLY A 143 -13.62 11.81 -2.14
N VAL A 144 -13.19 11.78 -3.41
CA VAL A 144 -12.51 12.89 -4.10
C VAL A 144 -13.05 13.03 -5.52
N GLY A 145 -13.78 14.10 -5.80
CA GLY A 145 -14.53 14.23 -7.05
C GLY A 145 -15.53 13.08 -7.20
N ASP A 146 -15.47 12.36 -8.32
CA ASP A 146 -16.33 11.20 -8.60
C ASP A 146 -15.75 9.87 -8.07
N SER A 147 -14.54 9.88 -7.50
CA SER A 147 -13.89 8.69 -6.96
C SER A 147 -14.22 8.49 -5.49
N PHE A 148 -14.43 7.22 -5.10
CA PHE A 148 -14.70 6.85 -3.73
C PHE A 148 -14.01 5.53 -3.38
N VAL A 149 -13.22 5.52 -2.30
CA VAL A 149 -12.57 4.33 -1.78
C VAL A 149 -12.96 4.08 -0.33
N THR A 150 -13.03 2.81 0.04
CA THR A 150 -13.28 2.37 1.40
C THR A 150 -12.30 1.27 1.76
N GLU A 151 -11.68 1.39 2.93
CA GLU A 151 -10.74 0.43 3.46
C GLU A 151 -11.18 -0.02 4.85
N ALA A 152 -11.17 -1.33 5.05
CA ALA A 152 -11.18 -1.94 6.36
C ALA A 152 -9.76 -2.43 6.65
N PHE A 153 -9.16 -1.95 7.73
CA PHE A 153 -7.77 -2.27 8.07
C PHE A 153 -7.62 -3.59 8.84
N LEU A 154 -8.73 -4.30 9.08
CA LEU A 154 -8.70 -5.69 9.54
C LEU A 154 -7.99 -6.60 8.53
N ASP A 155 -8.13 -6.29 7.24
CA ASP A 155 -7.54 -7.05 6.12
C ASP A 155 -6.15 -6.54 5.73
N TRP A 156 -5.48 -5.82 6.63
CA TRP A 156 -4.13 -5.31 6.45
C TRP A 156 -3.18 -5.94 7.47
N PRO A 157 -1.91 -6.22 7.11
CA PRO A 157 -0.89 -6.69 8.04
C PRO A 157 -0.37 -5.58 8.99
N LEU A 158 -1.26 -4.91 9.73
CA LEU A 158 -0.90 -3.80 10.61
C LEU A 158 0.03 -4.20 11.75
N SER A 159 -0.05 -5.46 12.20
CA SER A 159 0.84 -6.01 13.23
C SER A 159 2.29 -6.06 12.74
N GLU A 160 2.52 -6.30 11.45
CA GLU A 160 3.85 -6.34 10.86
C GLU A 160 4.51 -4.95 10.86
N LEU A 161 3.73 -3.90 10.58
CA LEU A 161 4.21 -2.51 10.69
C LEU A 161 4.63 -2.17 12.13
N LYS A 162 3.86 -2.62 13.13
CA LYS A 162 4.20 -2.42 14.55
C LYS A 162 5.45 -3.20 14.95
N ALA A 163 5.56 -4.45 14.50
CA ALA A 163 6.71 -5.29 14.76
C ALA A 163 7.99 -4.72 14.12
N ASP A 164 7.92 -4.26 12.87
CA ASP A 164 9.01 -3.60 12.15
C ASP A 164 9.48 -2.35 12.92
N GLN A 165 8.54 -1.47 13.30
CA GLN A 165 8.84 -0.28 14.09
C GLN A 165 9.49 -0.62 15.45
N PHE A 166 9.00 -1.67 16.13
CA PHE A 166 9.54 -2.09 17.42
C PHE A 166 10.97 -2.65 17.28
N LYS A 167 11.21 -3.50 16.27
CA LYS A 167 12.53 -4.06 15.98
C LYS A 167 13.53 -2.98 15.65
N GLN A 168 13.15 -2.04 14.78
CA GLN A 168 14.00 -0.93 14.38
C GLN A 168 14.35 -0.01 15.55
N LYS A 169 13.41 0.29 16.45
CA LYS A 169 13.68 1.10 17.66
C LYS A 169 14.59 0.42 18.67
N ASN A 170 14.57 -0.91 18.72
CA ASN A 170 15.31 -1.69 19.70
C ASN A 170 16.42 -2.52 19.03
N ALA A 171 17.01 -2.01 17.94
CA ALA A 171 17.90 -2.78 17.08
C ALA A 171 19.04 -3.45 17.86
N LYS A 172 19.71 -2.70 18.73
CA LYS A 172 20.81 -3.20 19.57
C LYS A 172 20.41 -4.40 20.43
N PHE A 173 19.21 -4.39 21.00
CA PHE A 173 18.70 -5.49 21.84
C PHE A 173 18.52 -6.79 21.04
N PHE A 174 18.09 -6.68 19.78
CA PHE A 174 17.90 -7.81 18.89
C PHE A 174 19.24 -8.32 18.32
N GLU A 175 20.13 -7.41 17.93
CA GLU A 175 21.49 -7.73 17.48
C GLU A 175 22.28 -8.49 18.55
N GLU A 176 22.22 -8.05 19.81
CA GLU A 176 22.87 -8.71 20.95
C GLU A 176 22.35 -10.14 21.20
N ARG A 177 21.16 -10.47 20.68
CA ARG A 177 20.53 -11.80 20.79
C ARG A 177 20.70 -12.64 19.53
N GLY A 178 21.51 -12.18 18.58
CA GLY A 178 21.75 -12.87 17.32
C GLY A 178 20.61 -12.79 16.33
N GLU A 179 19.61 -11.92 16.57
CA GLU A 179 18.62 -11.60 15.54
C GLU A 179 19.22 -10.59 14.56
N ASN A 180 19.08 -10.86 13.27
CA ASN A 180 19.49 -9.93 12.24
C ASN A 180 18.46 -8.80 12.15
N VAL A 181 18.81 -7.63 12.66
CA VAL A 181 18.04 -6.40 12.43
C VAL A 181 18.45 -5.88 11.08
N GLU A 182 17.68 -6.26 10.06
CA GLU A 182 18.02 -6.05 8.65
C GLU A 182 18.43 -4.60 8.35
N HIS A 183 17.81 -3.62 9.03
CA HIS A 183 18.10 -2.20 8.88
C HIS A 183 17.89 -1.41 10.19
N GLN A 184 18.93 -0.72 10.67
CA GLN A 184 18.79 0.36 11.66
C GLN A 184 18.26 1.62 10.97
N TRP A 185 17.39 2.38 11.63
CA TRP A 185 16.96 3.69 11.10
C TRP A 185 18.17 4.60 10.90
N LEU A 186 18.43 4.98 9.64
CA LEU A 186 19.21 6.18 9.31
C LEU A 186 18.24 7.36 9.29
N ARG A 187 17.66 7.69 10.44
CA ARG A 187 16.87 8.92 10.57
C ARG A 187 17.52 9.75 11.66
N ASP A 188 18.23 10.77 11.21
CA ASP A 188 18.82 11.83 12.03
C ASP A 188 17.81 12.37 13.07
#